data_AF-H8H415-F1
#
_entry.id   AF-H8H415-F1
#
_cell.length_a   1.000
_cell.length_b   1.000
_cell.length_c   1.000
_cell.angle_alpha   90.00
_cell.angle_beta   90.00
_cell.angle_gamma   90.00
#
_symmetry.space_group_name_H-M   'P 1'
#
loop_
_entity.id
_entity.type
_entity.pdbx_description
1 polymer ?
#
loop_
_entity_poly.entity_id
_entity_poly.type
_entity_poly.pdbx_seq_one_letter_code
_entity_poly.pdbx_strand_id
1 'polypeptide(L)'
;MSRPTSKFGGALAKLRQESASNPETGEPENLKAGKQERPVVPAAAPAPEPAAREKYSTSLPSNLVKAMKLHAVKAGVKDYAVVEAALREYLERHGD
;
A
#
# COMPACT_ATOMS: atom_id res chain seq x y z
N MET A 1 47.22 -16.08 23.95
CA MET A 1 45.85 -16.38 23.50
C MET A 1 45.14 -15.09 23.11
N SER A 2 44.49 -15.05 21.95
CA SER A 2 43.73 -13.88 21.45
C SER A 2 42.21 -14.19 21.51
N ARG A 3 41.36 -13.24 21.89
CA ARG A 3 39.90 -13.30 21.71
C ARG A 3 39.39 -12.00 21.05
N PRO A 4 38.55 -12.07 20.01
CA PRO A 4 38.23 -10.93 19.15
C PRO A 4 37.09 -10.03 19.67
N THR A 5 37.16 -8.77 19.26
CA THR A 5 36.28 -7.62 19.56
C THR A 5 34.94 -7.69 18.83
N SER A 6 33.84 -7.30 19.49
CA SER A 6 32.59 -6.91 18.80
C SER A 6 32.39 -5.39 18.94
N LYS A 7 32.49 -4.67 17.81
CA LYS A 7 32.39 -3.20 17.68
C LYS A 7 31.11 -2.80 16.93
N PHE A 8 29.94 -3.05 17.49
CA PHE A 8 28.68 -2.56 16.90
C PHE A 8 27.86 -1.79 17.93
N GLY A 9 28.25 -0.55 18.20
CA GLY A 9 27.49 0.32 19.11
C GLY A 9 27.75 1.83 19.00
N GLY A 10 28.40 2.32 17.93
CA GLY A 10 28.88 3.72 17.90
C GLY A 10 28.41 4.62 16.76
N ALA A 11 27.79 4.10 15.69
CA ALA A 11 27.68 4.86 14.44
C ALA A 11 26.35 5.59 14.18
N LEU A 12 25.30 5.37 14.99
CA LEU A 12 23.96 5.90 14.71
C LEU A 12 23.59 7.16 15.53
N ALA A 13 24.47 7.64 16.39
CA ALA A 13 24.18 8.73 17.33
C ALA A 13 24.49 10.16 16.82
N LYS A 14 24.90 10.33 15.54
CA LYS A 14 25.49 11.60 15.06
C LYS A 14 24.82 12.27 13.84
N LEU A 15 23.52 12.09 13.64
CA LEU A 15 22.79 12.71 12.51
C LEU A 15 21.43 13.35 12.91
N ARG A 16 21.30 13.83 14.16
CA ARG A 16 20.08 14.48 14.67
C ARG A 16 20.31 15.93 15.14
N GLN A 17 21.26 16.64 14.55
CA GLN A 17 21.50 18.04 14.91
C GLN A 17 22.10 18.78 13.71
N GLU A 18 21.55 19.97 13.44
CA GLU A 18 21.63 20.79 12.19
C GLU A 18 20.73 20.24 11.06
N SER A 19 19.68 20.92 10.60
CA SER A 19 19.58 22.35 10.31
C SER A 19 18.15 22.88 10.46
N ALA A 20 18.00 24.03 11.11
CA ALA A 20 16.79 24.86 11.10
C ALA A 20 17.09 26.17 10.36
N SER A 21 16.41 26.44 9.25
CA SER A 21 16.10 27.78 8.73
C SER A 21 15.28 27.70 7.43
N ASN A 22 14.02 28.16 7.47
CA ASN A 22 13.23 28.58 6.31
C ASN A 22 13.76 29.98 5.88
N PRO A 23 13.85 30.37 4.58
CA PRO A 23 12.66 30.86 3.86
C PRO A 23 12.67 30.63 2.33
N GLU A 24 11.49 30.83 1.72
CA GLU A 24 11.22 31.35 0.36
C GLU A 24 11.85 30.74 -0.91
N THR A 25 10.94 30.42 -1.85
CA THR A 25 11.09 30.53 -3.31
C THR A 25 11.90 29.47 -4.06
N GLY A 26 11.25 28.85 -5.05
CA GLY A 26 11.93 28.28 -6.21
C GLY A 26 11.38 26.93 -6.64
N GLU A 27 10.48 26.91 -7.62
CA GLU A 27 10.44 25.82 -8.60
C GLU A 27 11.85 25.58 -9.17
N PRO A 28 12.16 24.32 -9.53
CA PRO A 28 12.89 24.13 -10.77
C PRO A 28 12.17 23.12 -11.67
N GLU A 29 11.53 23.71 -12.67
CA GLU A 29 11.37 23.23 -14.03
C GLU A 29 12.54 22.38 -14.57
N ASN A 30 12.16 21.23 -15.13
CA ASN A 30 12.77 20.47 -16.24
C ASN A 30 14.30 20.40 -16.36
N LEU A 31 14.86 19.18 -16.35
CA LEU A 31 15.77 18.73 -17.41
C LEU A 31 15.66 17.21 -17.65
N LYS A 32 15.22 16.89 -18.87
CA LYS A 32 15.16 15.57 -19.51
C LYS A 32 16.56 14.95 -19.65
N ALA A 33 16.67 13.64 -19.45
CA ALA A 33 17.30 12.72 -20.42
C ALA A 33 17.29 11.28 -19.89
N GLY A 34 16.79 10.34 -20.71
CA GLY A 34 16.92 8.91 -20.43
C GLY A 34 15.88 8.04 -21.13
N LYS A 35 15.85 8.11 -22.46
CA LYS A 35 15.06 7.19 -23.31
C LYS A 35 15.39 5.74 -22.94
N GLN A 36 14.44 5.02 -22.36
CA GLN A 36 14.35 3.57 -22.53
C GLN A 36 13.15 3.31 -23.43
N GLU A 37 13.44 3.08 -24.71
CA GLU A 37 12.51 2.50 -25.67
C GLU A 37 12.08 1.13 -25.15
N ARG A 38 10.87 1.06 -24.60
CA ARG A 38 10.11 -0.18 -24.47
C ARG A 38 9.02 -0.16 -25.56
N PRO A 39 8.76 -1.31 -26.21
CA PRO A 39 7.97 -1.37 -27.43
C PRO A 39 6.57 -0.77 -27.21
N VAL A 40 6.17 0.07 -28.17
CA VAL A 40 4.83 0.66 -28.28
C VAL A 40 3.83 -0.47 -28.49
N VAL A 41 3.27 -0.96 -27.39
CA VAL A 41 1.99 -1.67 -27.41
C VAL A 41 0.94 -0.57 -27.61
N PRO A 42 0.02 -0.68 -28.58
CA PRO A 42 -0.99 0.35 -28.81
C PRO A 42 -1.70 0.63 -27.50
N ALA A 43 -1.74 1.91 -27.13
CA ALA A 43 -2.41 2.40 -25.93
C ALA A 43 -3.84 1.85 -25.91
N ALA A 44 -4.04 0.78 -25.15
CA ALA A 44 -5.36 0.30 -24.81
C ALA A 44 -6.04 1.50 -24.15
N ALA A 45 -7.20 1.86 -24.70
CA ALA A 45 -8.10 2.87 -24.15
C ALA A 45 -8.14 2.76 -22.61
N PRO A 46 -8.25 3.87 -21.88
CA PRO A 46 -8.42 3.81 -20.43
C PRO A 46 -9.54 2.81 -20.14
N ALA A 47 -9.18 1.73 -19.45
CA ALA A 47 -10.16 0.73 -19.03
C ALA A 47 -11.33 1.49 -18.40
N PRO A 48 -12.59 1.16 -18.75
CA PRO A 48 -13.74 1.87 -18.22
C PRO A 48 -13.58 1.94 -16.71
N GLU A 49 -13.56 3.17 -16.16
CA GLU A 49 -13.50 3.34 -14.71
C GLU A 49 -14.59 2.48 -14.10
N PRO A 50 -14.27 1.62 -13.12
CA PRO A 50 -15.29 0.78 -12.51
C PRO A 50 -16.37 1.72 -11.98
N ALA A 51 -17.62 1.52 -12.44
CA ALA A 51 -18.77 2.30 -12.01
C ALA A 51 -18.69 2.52 -10.49
N ALA A 52 -18.91 3.77 -10.06
CA ALA A 52 -18.70 4.19 -8.69
C ALA A 52 -19.42 3.23 -7.73
N ARG A 53 -18.64 2.38 -7.04
CA ARG A 53 -19.20 1.42 -6.08
C ARG A 53 -19.79 2.20 -4.91
N GLU A 54 -21.03 1.88 -4.57
CA GLU A 54 -21.65 2.38 -3.35
C GLU A 54 -20.82 1.95 -2.14
N LYS A 55 -20.58 2.90 -1.23
CA LYS A 55 -19.76 2.68 -0.04
C LYS A 55 -20.68 2.50 1.15
N TYR A 56 -20.49 1.38 1.85
CA TYR A 56 -21.21 1.05 3.07
C TYR A 56 -20.22 0.98 4.24
N SER A 57 -20.61 1.55 5.38
CA SER A 57 -19.88 1.42 6.64
C SER A 57 -20.70 0.58 7.60
N THR A 58 -20.10 -0.44 8.18
CA THR A 58 -20.75 -1.34 9.15
C THR A 58 -19.82 -1.60 10.33
N SER A 59 -20.43 -1.84 11.50
CA SER A 59 -19.70 -2.24 12.70
C SER A 59 -19.71 -3.75 12.81
N LEU A 60 -18.53 -4.36 12.85
CA LEU A 60 -18.34 -5.79 13.04
C LEU A 60 -17.61 -6.05 14.36
N PRO A 61 -17.90 -7.18 15.03
CA PRO A 61 -17.16 -7.57 16.23
C PRO A 61 -15.66 -7.72 15.92
N SER A 62 -14.81 -7.27 16.84
CA SER A 62 -13.35 -7.18 16.64
C SER A 62 -12.69 -8.52 16.31
N ASN A 63 -13.20 -9.62 16.87
CA ASN A 63 -12.71 -10.97 16.59
C ASN A 63 -12.96 -11.37 15.12
N LEU A 64 -14.11 -10.99 14.56
CA LEU A 64 -14.46 -11.28 13.17
C LEU A 64 -13.59 -10.47 12.21
N VAL A 65 -13.36 -9.19 12.53
CA VAL A 65 -12.45 -8.33 11.74
C VAL A 65 -11.03 -8.92 11.68
N LYS A 66 -10.51 -9.44 12.80
CA LYS A 66 -9.19 -10.10 12.83
C LYS A 66 -9.17 -11.35 11.96
N ALA A 67 -10.18 -12.22 12.08
CA ALA A 67 -10.27 -13.44 11.28
C ALA A 67 -10.34 -13.12 9.78
N MET A 68 -11.16 -12.13 9.40
CA MET A 68 -11.31 -11.67 8.02
C MET A 68 -9.99 -11.12 7.45
N LYS A 69 -9.27 -10.28 8.22
CA LYS A 69 -7.96 -9.75 7.79
C LYS A 69 -6.94 -10.87 7.61
N LEU A 70 -6.92 -11.84 8.53
CA LEU A 70 -6.03 -12.99 8.42
C LEU A 70 -6.35 -13.84 7.20
N HIS A 71 -7.63 -14.03 6.88
CA HIS A 71 -8.06 -14.70 5.65
C HIS A 71 -7.62 -13.93 4.39
N ALA A 72 -7.81 -12.61 4.37
CA ALA A 72 -7.42 -11.75 3.26
C ALA A 72 -5.91 -11.86 2.98
N VAL A 73 -5.08 -11.82 4.03
CA VAL A 73 -3.62 -12.01 3.93
C VAL A 73 -3.25 -13.38 3.36
N LYS A 74 -3.89 -14.45 3.84
CA LYS A 74 -3.64 -15.82 3.35
C LYS A 74 -4.01 -16.01 1.88
N ALA A 75 -5.14 -15.41 1.46
CA ALA A 75 -5.63 -15.50 0.09
C ALA A 75 -4.99 -14.48 -0.86
N GLY A 76 -4.18 -13.55 -0.36
CA GLY A 76 -3.56 -12.49 -1.17
C GLY A 76 -4.57 -11.48 -1.74
N VAL A 77 -5.72 -11.31 -1.06
CA VAL A 77 -6.80 -10.40 -1.49
C VAL A 77 -6.99 -9.26 -0.50
N LYS A 78 -7.71 -8.21 -0.91
CA LYS A 78 -8.08 -7.12 -0.01
C LYS A 78 -9.22 -7.53 0.91
N ASP A 79 -9.31 -6.91 2.07
CA ASP A 79 -10.33 -7.15 3.08
C ASP A 79 -11.75 -6.98 2.54
N TYR A 80 -12.02 -5.92 1.77
CA TYR A 80 -13.35 -5.73 1.16
C TYR A 80 -13.76 -6.86 0.22
N ALA A 81 -12.80 -7.52 -0.46
CA ALA A 81 -13.11 -8.61 -1.39
C ALA A 81 -13.57 -9.87 -0.64
N VAL A 82 -13.06 -10.07 0.58
CA VAL A 82 -13.54 -11.14 1.47
C VAL A 82 -14.97 -10.87 1.90
N VAL A 83 -15.30 -9.61 2.23
CA VAL A 83 -16.67 -9.21 2.59
C VAL A 83 -17.62 -9.38 1.42
N GLU A 84 -17.24 -8.92 0.22
CA GLU A 84 -18.07 -9.05 -1.00
C GLU A 84 -18.35 -10.53 -1.32
N ALA A 85 -17.34 -11.40 -1.22
CA ALA A 85 -17.52 -12.83 -1.45
C ALA A 85 -18.49 -13.47 -0.43
N ALA A 86 -18.31 -13.17 0.86
CA ALA A 86 -19.17 -13.69 1.92
C ALA A 86 -20.62 -13.19 1.80
N LEU A 87 -20.82 -11.92 1.43
CA LEU A 87 -22.16 -11.36 1.20
C LEU A 87 -22.83 -12.00 0.00
N ARG A 88 -22.09 -12.22 -1.10
CA ARG A 88 -22.64 -12.91 -2.27
C ARG A 88 -23.12 -14.31 -1.93
N GLU A 89 -22.29 -15.07 -1.22
CA GLU A 89 -22.65 -16.43 -0.77
C GLU A 89 -23.87 -16.43 0.16
N TYR A 90 -23.97 -15.46 1.08
CA TYR A 90 -25.14 -15.33 1.95
C TYR A 90 -26.41 -15.05 1.15
N LEU A 91 -26.35 -14.13 0.17
CA LEU A 91 -27.48 -13.81 -0.70
C LEU A 91 -27.86 -14.98 -1.61
N GLU A 92 -26.91 -15.77 -2.09
CA GLU A 92 -27.21 -16.98 -2.87
C GLU A 92 -27.91 -18.06 -2.02
N ARG A 93 -27.63 -18.12 -0.72
CA ARG A 93 -28.23 -19.10 0.20
C ARG A 93 -29.57 -18.66 0.81
N HIS A 94 -29.82 -17.36 0.89
CA HIS A 94 -30.94 -16.78 1.64
C HIS A 94 -31.76 -15.75 0.85
N GLY A 95 -31.41 -15.49 -0.40
CA GLY A 95 -32.06 -14.50 -1.26
C GLY A 95 -33.23 -15.04 -2.08
N ASP A 96 -34.18 -15.70 -1.41
CA ASP A 96 -35.52 -16.04 -1.90
C ASP A 96 -36.57 -15.26 -1.07
#